data_AF-A0A3N5LIJ7-F1
#
_entry.id   AF-A0A3N5LIJ7-F1
#
_cell.length_a   1.000
_cell.length_b   1.000
_cell.length_c   1.000
_cell.angle_alpha   90.00
_cell.angle_beta   90.00
_cell.angle_gamma   90.00
#
_symmetry.space_group_name_H-M   'P 1'
#
loop_
_entity.id
_entity.type
_entity.pdbx_description
1 polymer ?
#
loop_
_entity_poly.entity_id
_entity_poly.type
_entity_poly.pdbx_seq_one_letter_code
_entity_poly.pdbx_strand_id
1 'polypeptide(L)'
;MQPSLSTGRYTFAWGSRTYVMGILNLTPDSFSGDGLIAAAGEQNISPLAAAVEQARRFVEGGAQILDLGGESTRPGSQSVSAAEELDRVLPVIDSLR
;
A
#
# COMPACT_ATOMS: atom_id res chain seq x y z
N MET A 1 18.77 -26.38 -0.97
CA MET A 1 18.29 -25.34 -0.04
C MET A 1 17.06 -24.69 -0.65
N GLN A 2 16.00 -24.48 0.12
CA GLN A 2 14.86 -23.71 -0.38
C GLN A 2 15.29 -22.25 -0.54
N PRO A 3 15.05 -21.59 -1.69
CA PRO A 3 15.42 -20.20 -1.86
C PRO A 3 14.65 -19.33 -0.87
N SER A 4 15.29 -18.30 -0.32
CA SER A 4 14.64 -17.38 0.61
C SER A 4 15.04 -15.93 0.33
N LEU A 5 14.16 -15.01 0.70
CA LEU A 5 14.41 -13.57 0.69
C LEU A 5 14.29 -13.04 2.12
N SER A 6 15.27 -12.27 2.58
CA SER A 6 15.20 -11.57 3.87
C SER A 6 15.12 -10.06 3.64
N THR A 7 14.20 -9.39 4.34
CA THR A 7 14.02 -7.93 4.31
C THR A 7 13.71 -7.44 5.72
N GLY A 8 14.59 -6.60 6.26
CA GLY A 8 14.56 -6.19 7.67
C GLY A 8 14.52 -7.41 8.60
N ARG A 9 13.45 -7.52 9.40
CA ARG A 9 13.23 -8.62 10.36
C ARG A 9 12.45 -9.81 9.79
N TYR A 10 12.07 -9.78 8.51
CA TYR A 10 11.20 -10.80 7.91
C TYR A 10 11.98 -11.69 6.94
N THR A 11 11.66 -12.98 6.94
CA THR A 11 12.22 -13.97 6.01
C THR A 11 11.09 -14.71 5.30
N PHE A 12 11.13 -14.70 3.97
CA PHE A 12 10.20 -15.38 3.08
C PHE A 12 10.89 -16.63 2.52
N ALA A 13 10.41 -17.81 2.91
CA ALA A 13 10.87 -19.08 2.35
C ALA A 13 10.04 -19.42 1.10
N TRP A 14 10.65 -19.32 -0.09
CA TRP A 14 9.96 -19.53 -1.35
C TRP A 14 9.64 -21.01 -1.58
N GLY A 15 8.45 -21.28 -2.12
CA GLY A 15 7.96 -22.65 -2.33
C GLY A 15 7.44 -23.36 -1.08
N SER A 16 7.46 -22.72 0.10
CA SER A 16 6.86 -23.26 1.33
C SER A 16 5.35 -22.98 1.44
N ARG A 17 4.91 -21.83 0.90
CA ARG A 17 3.51 -21.39 0.78
C ARG A 17 3.41 -20.26 -0.25
N THR A 18 2.18 -19.95 -0.66
CA THR A 18 1.88 -18.70 -1.35
C THR A 18 1.79 -17.58 -0.32
N TYR A 19 2.54 -16.49 -0.55
CA TYR A 19 2.43 -15.27 0.25
C TYR A 19 1.48 -14.30 -0.45
N VAL A 20 0.70 -13.57 0.34
CA VAL A 20 -0.26 -12.57 -0.15
C VAL A 20 0.29 -11.18 0.10
N MET A 21 0.24 -10.36 -0.95
CA MET A 21 0.63 -8.96 -0.95
C MET A 21 -0.62 -8.09 -1.11
N GLY A 22 -0.89 -7.25 -0.10
CA GLY A 22 -1.95 -6.25 -0.16
C GLY A 22 -1.45 -4.99 -0.87
N ILE A 23 -2.17 -4.52 -1.88
CA ILE A 23 -1.79 -3.36 -2.69
C ILE A 23 -2.49 -2.11 -2.13
N LEU A 24 -1.70 -1.13 -1.68
CA LEU A 24 -2.15 0.18 -1.18
C LEU A 24 -1.75 1.26 -2.20
N ASN A 25 -2.73 1.67 -3.02
CA ASN A 25 -2.55 2.76 -3.97
C ASN A 25 -2.86 4.10 -3.29
N LEU A 26 -1.83 4.91 -3.05
CA LEU A 26 -1.89 6.21 -2.37
C LEU A 26 -1.99 7.36 -3.39
N THR A 27 -2.85 7.17 -4.40
CA THR A 27 -3.09 8.15 -5.46
C THR A 27 -4.47 8.78 -5.29
N PRO A 28 -4.65 10.08 -5.60
CA PRO A 28 -5.96 10.73 -5.53
C PRO A 28 -7.02 10.08 -6.42
N ASP A 29 -6.58 9.45 -7.52
CA ASP A 29 -7.45 9.02 -8.62
C ASP A 29 -7.62 7.50 -8.71
N SER A 30 -7.34 6.74 -7.64
CA SER A 30 -7.38 5.28 -7.69
C SER A 30 -8.77 4.77 -8.10
N PHE A 31 -8.83 4.33 -9.35
CA PHE A 31 -9.99 4.17 -10.23
C PHE A 31 -10.89 2.95 -9.96
N SER A 32 -10.75 2.28 -8.81
CA SER A 32 -11.46 1.01 -8.53
C SER A 32 -12.68 1.16 -7.60
N GLY A 33 -13.09 2.39 -7.27
CA GLY A 33 -14.22 2.64 -6.35
C GLY A 33 -13.89 2.40 -4.87
N ASP A 34 -12.64 2.07 -4.59
CA ASP A 34 -11.98 1.78 -3.32
C ASP A 34 -10.85 2.79 -3.03
N GLY A 35 -10.85 3.91 -3.77
CA GLY A 35 -9.80 4.89 -3.65
C GLY A 35 -9.78 5.50 -2.28
N LEU A 36 -8.69 5.29 -1.54
CA LEU A 36 -8.53 5.69 -0.15
C LEU A 36 -8.88 7.15 0.10
N ILE A 37 -8.62 8.02 -0.88
CA ILE A 37 -8.94 9.45 -0.83
C ILE A 37 -10.43 9.73 -1.06
N ALA A 38 -11.08 9.02 -1.99
CA ALA A 38 -12.53 9.13 -2.22
C ALA A 38 -13.32 8.53 -1.04
N ALA A 39 -12.93 7.35 -0.57
CA ALA A 39 -13.48 6.69 0.61
C ALA A 39 -13.28 7.51 1.89
N ALA A 40 -12.15 8.22 2.02
CA ALA A 40 -11.90 9.15 3.12
C ALA A 40 -12.91 10.31 3.14
N GLY A 41 -13.28 10.84 1.97
CA GLY A 41 -14.31 11.87 1.83
C GLY A 41 -15.71 11.37 2.23
N GLU A 42 -16.08 10.16 1.82
CA GLU A 42 -17.37 9.54 2.20
C GLU A 42 -17.45 9.21 3.69
N GLN A 43 -16.32 8.82 4.30
CA GLN A 43 -16.23 8.45 5.71
C GLN A 43 -15.85 9.60 6.64
N ASN A 44 -15.63 10.81 6.09
CA ASN A 44 -15.21 12.01 6.81
C ASN A 44 -13.94 11.81 7.67
N ILE A 45 -12.96 11.09 7.13
CA ILE A 45 -11.65 10.82 7.75
C ILE A 45 -10.52 11.36 6.86
N SER A 46 -9.30 11.45 7.39
CA SER A 46 -8.15 11.86 6.58
C SER A 46 -7.73 10.73 5.61
N PRO A 47 -7.16 11.05 4.45
CA PRO A 47 -6.57 10.06 3.54
C PRO A 47 -5.56 9.13 4.21
N LEU A 48 -4.75 9.68 5.12
CA LEU A 48 -3.80 8.90 5.91
C LEU A 48 -4.51 7.87 6.78
N ALA A 49 -5.57 8.27 7.50
CA ALA A 49 -6.34 7.37 8.34
C ALA A 49 -7.00 6.25 7.52
N ALA A 50 -7.54 6.58 6.34
CA ALA A 50 -8.09 5.59 5.43
C ALA A 50 -7.01 4.58 4.97
N ALA A 51 -5.83 5.08 4.59
CA ALA A 51 -4.71 4.23 4.14
C ALA A 51 -4.24 3.27 5.23
N VAL A 52 -4.10 3.77 6.46
CA VAL A 52 -3.73 2.95 7.62
C VAL A 52 -4.80 1.90 7.91
N GLU A 53 -6.07 2.27 7.88
CA GLU A 53 -7.17 1.33 8.12
C GLU A 53 -7.21 0.22 7.07
N GLN A 54 -7.05 0.56 5.80
CA GLN A 54 -6.98 -0.44 4.73
C GLN A 54 -5.77 -1.37 4.89
N ALA A 55 -4.61 -0.84 5.30
CA ALA A 55 -3.45 -1.65 5.62
C ALA A 55 -3.74 -2.66 6.74
N ARG A 56 -4.43 -2.22 7.81
CA ARG A 56 -4.86 -3.12 8.90
C ARG A 56 -5.78 -4.20 8.40
N ARG A 57 -6.79 -3.85 7.58
CA ARG A 57 -7.71 -4.82 6.97
C ARG A 57 -6.98 -5.86 6.12
N PHE A 58 -5.95 -5.48 5.37
CA PHE A 58 -5.14 -6.44 4.62
C PHE A 58 -4.37 -7.39 5.54
N VAL A 59 -3.78 -6.88 6.62
CA VAL A 59 -3.07 -7.72 7.61
C VAL A 59 -4.05 -8.67 8.30
N GLU A 60 -5.22 -8.20 8.72
CA GLU A 60 -6.29 -9.01 9.30
C GLU A 60 -6.82 -10.06 8.32
N GLY A 61 -6.87 -9.72 7.03
CA GLY A 61 -7.17 -10.64 5.93
C GLY A 61 -6.04 -11.63 5.61
N GLY A 62 -4.91 -11.57 6.33
CA GLY A 62 -3.80 -12.50 6.20
C GLY A 62 -2.72 -12.11 5.20
N ALA A 63 -2.71 -10.87 4.69
CA ALA A 63 -1.59 -10.37 3.88
C ALA A 63 -0.30 -10.36 4.71
N GLN A 64 0.81 -10.84 4.11
CA GLN A 64 2.13 -10.81 4.76
C GLN A 64 3.04 -9.73 4.20
N ILE A 65 2.64 -9.12 3.09
CA ILE A 65 3.35 -8.04 2.43
C ILE A 65 2.34 -6.94 2.16
N LEU A 66 2.75 -5.69 2.34
CA LEU A 66 2.02 -4.53 1.88
C LEU A 66 2.89 -3.83 0.81
N ASP A 67 2.29 -3.55 -0.33
CA ASP A 67 2.91 -2.82 -1.44
C ASP A 67 2.26 -1.43 -1.53
N LEU A 68 3.05 -0.39 -1.28
CA LEU A 68 2.58 0.99 -1.19
C LEU A 68 3.08 1.76 -2.41
N GLY A 69 2.16 2.24 -3.24
CA GLY A 69 2.49 3.03 -4.45
C GLY A 69 1.89 4.43 -4.38
N GLY A 70 2.72 5.48 -4.52
CA GLY A 70 2.28 6.87 -4.54
C GLY A 70 2.05 7.43 -5.95
N GLU A 71 2.56 6.74 -6.99
CA GLU A 71 2.38 7.06 -8.40
C GLU A 71 1.49 6.02 -9.12
N SER A 72 0.60 6.49 -9.98
CA SER A 72 -0.22 5.62 -10.83
C SER A 72 0.56 5.27 -12.10
N THR A 73 0.68 3.98 -12.41
CA THR A 73 1.29 3.49 -13.66
C THR A 73 0.24 3.13 -14.72
N ARG A 74 -1.02 3.51 -14.50
CA ARG A 74 -2.13 3.20 -15.42
C ARG A 74 -2.00 4.00 -16.72
N PRO A 75 -2.44 3.47 -17.87
CA PRO A 75 -2.38 4.20 -19.13
C PRO A 75 -3.08 5.57 -19.03
N GLY A 76 -2.35 6.63 -19.37
CA GLY A 76 -2.86 8.01 -19.31
C GLY A 76 -2.73 8.71 -17.96
N SER A 77 -2.09 8.09 -16.96
CA SER A 77 -1.73 8.79 -15.73
C SER A 77 -0.69 9.89 -15.99
N GLN A 78 -0.78 10.97 -15.22
CA GLN A 78 0.28 11.96 -15.18
C GLN A 78 1.37 11.47 -14.23
N SER A 79 2.62 11.54 -14.70
CA SER A 79 3.76 11.31 -13.81
C SER A 79 3.81 12.38 -12.73
N VAL A 80 4.20 11.96 -11.53
CA VAL A 80 4.42 12.86 -10.40
C VAL A 80 5.91 13.03 -10.14
N SER A 81 6.29 14.14 -9.51
CA SER A 81 7.65 14.28 -9.03
C SER A 81 7.93 13.31 -7.88
N ALA A 82 9.20 12.95 -7.70
CA ALA A 82 9.61 12.11 -6.57
C ALA A 82 9.24 12.74 -5.20
N ALA A 83 9.25 14.07 -5.11
CA ALA A 83 8.83 14.77 -3.90
C ALA A 83 7.34 14.54 -3.60
N GLU A 84 6.48 14.68 -4.62
CA GLU A 84 5.05 14.42 -4.48
C GLU A 84 4.75 12.94 -4.16
N GLU A 85 5.51 12.00 -4.73
CA GLU A 85 5.36 10.58 -4.38
C GLU A 85 5.78 10.31 -2.93
N LEU A 86 6.89 10.88 -2.47
CA LEU A 86 7.36 10.77 -1.09
C LEU A 86 6.36 11.36 -0.09
N ASP A 87 5.77 12.53 -0.40
CA ASP A 87 4.75 13.17 0.44
C ASP A 87 3.49 12.29 0.59
N ARG A 88 3.20 11.43 -0.39
CA ARG A 88 2.10 10.47 -0.32
C ARG A 88 2.46 9.23 0.49
N VAL A 89 3.66 8.66 0.28
CA VAL A 89 4.03 7.34 0.79
C VAL A 89 4.59 7.40 2.21
N LEU A 90 5.46 8.38 2.52
CA LEU A 90 6.18 8.43 3.80
C LEU A 90 5.26 8.49 5.02
N PRO A 91 4.20 9.33 5.07
CA PRO A 91 3.32 9.40 6.24
C PRO A 91 2.65 8.06 6.56
N VAL A 92 2.31 7.29 5.53
CA VAL A 92 1.70 5.96 5.68
C VAL A 92 2.73 4.97 6.20
N ILE A 93 3.95 4.94 5.64
CA ILE A 93 5.04 4.08 6.13
C ILE A 93 5.31 4.36 7.61
N ASP A 94 5.42 5.63 8.00
CA ASP A 94 5.73 6.01 9.38
C ASP A 94 4.61 5.64 10.35
N SER A 95 3.36 5.62 9.89
CA SER A 95 2.21 5.19 10.69
C SER A 95 2.09 3.67 10.86
N LEU A 96 2.77 2.87 10.02
CA LEU A 96 2.68 1.40 10.00
C LEU A 96 3.89 0.68 10.63
N ARG A 97 4.95 1.41 10.99
CA ARG A 97 6.15 0.87 11.65
C ARG A 97 5.89 0.52 13.11
#